data_AF-N8YH73-F1
#
_entry.id   AF-N8YH73-F1
#
_cell.length_a   1.000
_cell.length_b   1.000
_cell.length_c   1.000
_cell.angle_alpha   90.00
_cell.angle_beta   90.00
_cell.angle_gamma   90.00
#
_symmetry.space_group_name_H-M   'P 1'
#
loop_
_entity.id
_entity.type
_entity.pdbx_description
1 polymer ?
#
loop_
_entity_poly.entity_id
_entity_poly.type
_entity_poly.pdbx_seq_one_letter_code
_entity_poly.pdbx_strand_id
1 'polypeptide(L)'
;MIDDEYFDDDQPVTRIPQNQNSKNLIEKNILKQAERYFADISEDEHQYLIETLNGFAQEEPYFEVLANQLDQPVGAKIANDALNLLHFWQLIHEAEDIAQFNLLDVINSAFFQSEMFKAFDQLALGEQKSQYQAVLEQSFKLYQLELYAGCIPLLYAQLEGLLTAVLVQNGYLKQQDTKFIDVYKIVPGLKGHEIKSLWHKAKIANELNHYFLELAAYKMDSSSTVSMTRHNILHGTDLNHFNQGRSFVLFIWLFAAVSFMGNVRS
;
A
#
# COMPACT_ATOMS: atom_id res chain seq x y z
N MET A 1 -14.23 14.91 19.92
CA MET A 1 -13.48 16.12 19.51
C MET A 1 -12.05 15.88 19.96
N ILE A 2 -11.15 15.71 19.00
CA ILE A 2 -9.72 15.73 19.28
C ILE A 2 -9.30 17.12 18.86
N ASP A 3 -8.81 17.90 19.81
CA ASP A 3 -8.46 19.30 19.61
C ASP A 3 -7.31 19.42 18.62
N ASP A 4 -7.55 20.17 17.54
CA ASP A 4 -6.58 20.55 16.50
C ASP A 4 -5.49 21.53 17.01
N GLU A 5 -5.36 21.72 18.34
CA GLU A 5 -4.45 22.68 18.98
C GLU A 5 -3.19 22.05 19.62
N TYR A 6 -2.87 20.77 19.37
CA TYR A 6 -1.76 20.09 20.04
C TYR A 6 -0.39 20.13 19.36
N PHE A 7 -0.21 20.89 18.27
CA PHE A 7 1.06 20.87 17.52
C PHE A 7 1.42 22.23 16.93
N ASP A 8 1.76 23.17 17.80
CA ASP A 8 2.72 24.22 17.47
C ASP A 8 3.97 23.95 18.30
N ASP A 9 4.97 23.29 17.71
CA ASP A 9 6.21 23.00 18.41
C ASP A 9 7.39 23.04 17.43
N ASP A 10 8.05 24.20 17.42
CA ASP A 10 9.30 24.59 16.75
C ASP A 10 10.52 23.75 17.24
N GLN A 11 10.36 22.45 17.49
CA GLN A 11 11.49 21.61 17.88
C GLN A 11 12.32 21.21 16.65
N PRO A 12 13.67 21.30 16.72
CA PRO A 12 14.52 20.96 15.60
C PRO A 12 14.49 19.45 15.34
N VAL A 13 13.70 19.04 14.35
CA VAL A 13 13.74 17.69 13.77
C VAL A 13 15.10 17.52 13.10
N THR A 14 15.83 16.45 13.44
CA THR A 14 17.06 16.10 12.73
C THR A 14 16.67 15.54 11.36
N ARG A 15 16.60 16.41 10.35
CA ARG A 15 16.31 15.99 8.97
C ARG A 15 17.51 15.21 8.43
N ILE A 16 17.27 13.97 8.04
CA ILE A 16 18.30 13.14 7.39
C ILE A 16 18.51 13.72 5.98
N PRO A 17 19.75 13.87 5.50
CA PRO A 17 20.00 14.29 4.14
C PRO A 17 19.30 13.32 3.18
N GLN A 18 18.25 13.78 2.52
CA GLN A 18 17.57 12.99 1.50
C GLN A 18 18.60 12.64 0.44
N ASN A 19 18.81 11.35 0.19
CA ASN A 19 19.71 10.92 -0.88
C ASN A 19 19.01 11.22 -2.22
N GLN A 20 19.26 12.41 -2.77
CA GLN A 20 18.57 12.92 -3.97
C GLN A 20 18.90 12.10 -5.24
N ASN A 21 19.94 11.27 -5.20
CA ASN A 21 20.52 10.61 -6.38
C ASN A 21 20.08 9.14 -6.58
N SER A 22 19.64 8.40 -5.56
CA SER A 22 19.20 6.98 -5.68
C SER A 22 17.76 6.82 -6.18
N LYS A 23 17.26 7.88 -6.78
CA LYS A 23 15.85 8.17 -6.91
C LYS A 23 15.32 7.47 -8.19
N ASN A 24 14.48 6.46 -7.98
CA ASN A 24 13.22 6.29 -8.72
C ASN A 24 13.18 5.52 -10.08
N LEU A 25 13.91 4.44 -10.34
CA LEU A 25 13.74 3.79 -11.66
C LEU A 25 12.44 2.97 -11.77
N ILE A 26 12.21 2.01 -10.88
CA ILE A 26 11.08 1.06 -10.99
C ILE A 26 9.75 1.76 -10.74
N GLU A 27 9.67 2.53 -9.66
CA GLU A 27 8.48 3.30 -9.29
C GLU A 27 8.07 4.29 -10.40
N LYS A 28 9.00 5.14 -10.88
CA LYS A 28 8.68 6.06 -11.99
C LYS A 28 8.29 5.29 -13.23
N ASN A 29 8.85 4.11 -13.48
CA ASN A 29 8.49 3.36 -14.68
C ASN A 29 7.04 2.86 -14.58
N ILE A 30 6.63 2.26 -13.46
CA ILE A 30 5.25 1.80 -13.25
C ILE A 30 4.27 2.99 -13.31
N LEU A 31 4.52 4.05 -12.54
CA LEU A 31 3.63 5.21 -12.51
C LEU A 31 3.56 5.91 -13.86
N LYS A 32 4.68 6.07 -14.58
CA LYS A 32 4.66 6.65 -15.94
C LYS A 32 3.97 5.75 -16.96
N GLN A 33 4.08 4.44 -16.83
CA GLN A 33 3.35 3.51 -17.70
C GLN A 33 1.86 3.64 -17.46
N ALA A 34 1.43 3.67 -16.20
CA ALA A 34 0.04 3.90 -15.82
C ALA A 34 -0.48 5.26 -16.29
N GLU A 35 0.29 6.35 -16.13
CA GLU A 35 -0.07 7.69 -16.61
C GLU A 35 -0.21 7.73 -18.13
N ARG A 36 0.68 7.07 -18.88
CA ARG A 36 0.58 6.98 -20.34
C ARG A 36 -0.64 6.18 -20.76
N TYR A 37 -0.84 5.02 -20.15
CA TYR A 37 -2.01 4.20 -20.39
C TYR A 37 -3.30 4.99 -20.11
N PHE A 38 -3.37 5.72 -19.00
CA PHE A 38 -4.50 6.59 -18.68
C PHE A 38 -4.72 7.71 -19.70
N ALA A 39 -3.66 8.22 -20.35
CA ALA A 39 -3.78 9.21 -21.40
C ALA A 39 -4.23 8.62 -22.75
N ASP A 40 -3.93 7.34 -22.98
CA ASP A 40 -4.17 6.64 -24.25
C ASP A 40 -5.45 5.77 -24.23
N ILE A 41 -6.03 5.50 -23.06
CA ILE A 41 -7.25 4.71 -22.88
C ILE A 41 -8.42 5.35 -23.64
N SER A 42 -9.24 4.51 -24.29
CA SER A 42 -10.44 5.00 -24.99
C SER A 42 -11.53 5.44 -23.99
N GLU A 43 -12.43 6.33 -24.43
CA GLU A 43 -13.57 6.78 -23.61
C GLU A 43 -14.46 5.62 -23.15
N ASP A 44 -14.76 4.69 -24.05
CA ASP A 44 -15.57 3.49 -23.74
C ASP A 44 -14.89 2.60 -22.69
N GLU A 45 -13.57 2.42 -22.79
CA GLU A 45 -12.80 1.59 -21.86
C GLU A 45 -12.63 2.28 -20.50
N HIS A 46 -12.43 3.60 -20.49
CA HIS A 46 -12.40 4.39 -19.25
C HIS A 46 -13.76 4.35 -18.54
N GLN A 47 -14.86 4.52 -19.27
CA GLN A 47 -16.21 4.38 -18.73
C GLN A 47 -16.42 2.98 -18.14
N TYR A 48 -16.00 1.94 -18.83
CA TYR A 48 -16.09 0.56 -18.34
C TYR A 48 -15.27 0.33 -17.05
N LEU A 49 -14.07 0.91 -16.96
CA LEU A 49 -13.26 0.91 -15.73
C LEU A 49 -14.00 1.55 -14.56
N ILE A 50 -14.55 2.76 -14.75
CA ILE A 50 -15.27 3.48 -13.69
C ILE A 50 -16.53 2.72 -13.25
N GLU A 51 -17.30 2.18 -14.20
CA GLU A 51 -18.48 1.36 -13.90
C GLU A 51 -18.12 0.08 -13.14
N THR A 52 -17.03 -0.59 -13.54
CA THR A 52 -16.52 -1.79 -12.88
C THR A 52 -16.16 -1.50 -11.42
N LEU A 53 -15.43 -0.42 -11.16
CA LEU A 53 -15.04 -0.04 -9.79
C LEU A 53 -16.25 0.35 -8.95
N ASN A 54 -17.18 1.14 -9.48
CA ASN A 54 -18.41 1.50 -8.78
C ASN A 54 -19.30 0.27 -8.48
N GLY A 55 -19.28 -0.75 -9.35
CA GLY A 55 -19.93 -2.02 -9.10
C GLY A 55 -19.38 -2.74 -7.86
N PHE A 56 -18.05 -2.77 -7.72
CA PHE A 56 -17.39 -3.39 -6.56
C PHE A 56 -17.50 -2.58 -5.26
N ALA A 57 -17.87 -1.30 -5.32
CA ALA A 57 -18.02 -0.44 -4.14
C ALA A 57 -19.08 -0.95 -3.14
N GLN A 58 -20.03 -1.78 -3.60
CA GLN A 58 -21.01 -2.44 -2.73
C GLN A 58 -20.37 -3.50 -1.81
N GLU A 59 -19.28 -4.13 -2.24
CA GLU A 59 -18.53 -5.13 -1.47
C GLU A 59 -17.41 -4.49 -0.64
N GLU A 60 -16.71 -3.51 -1.21
CA GLU A 60 -15.64 -2.75 -0.55
C GLU A 60 -15.70 -1.27 -0.94
N PRO A 61 -16.08 -0.36 -0.02
CA PRO A 61 -16.24 1.07 -0.32
C PRO A 61 -14.99 1.75 -0.89
N TYR A 62 -13.80 1.19 -0.66
CA TYR A 62 -12.58 1.75 -1.22
C TYR A 62 -12.55 1.78 -2.77
N PHE A 63 -13.32 0.94 -3.45
CA PHE A 63 -13.41 1.00 -4.91
C PHE A 63 -14.02 2.31 -5.42
N GLU A 64 -14.94 2.93 -4.66
CA GLU A 64 -15.46 4.26 -4.98
C GLU A 64 -14.37 5.33 -4.90
N VAL A 65 -13.44 5.21 -3.93
CA VAL A 65 -12.28 6.10 -3.84
C VAL A 65 -11.40 5.97 -5.08
N LEU A 66 -11.13 4.73 -5.53
CA LEU A 66 -10.35 4.47 -6.73
C LEU A 66 -11.03 5.02 -7.99
N ALA A 67 -12.34 4.80 -8.14
CA ALA A 67 -13.12 5.32 -9.25
C ALA A 67 -13.03 6.86 -9.30
N ASN A 68 -13.30 7.53 -8.18
CA ASN A 68 -13.23 8.99 -8.09
C ASN A 68 -11.83 9.54 -8.38
N GLN A 69 -10.77 8.81 -8.03
CA GLN A 69 -9.40 9.21 -8.36
C GLN A 69 -9.09 9.11 -9.85
N LEU A 70 -9.69 8.14 -10.53
CA LEU A 70 -9.51 7.88 -11.96
C LEU A 70 -10.49 8.64 -12.85
N ASP A 71 -11.54 9.23 -12.28
CA ASP A 71 -12.51 10.09 -12.97
C ASP A 71 -12.21 11.59 -12.79
N GLN A 72 -10.95 11.94 -12.50
CA GLN A 72 -10.55 13.33 -12.32
C GLN A 72 -10.35 14.05 -13.67
N PRO A 73 -10.49 15.39 -13.71
CA PRO A 73 -10.21 16.18 -14.90
C PRO A 73 -8.78 15.96 -15.43
N VAL A 74 -8.61 16.09 -16.75
CA VAL A 74 -7.31 15.98 -17.41
C VAL A 74 -6.28 16.91 -16.75
N GLY A 75 -5.14 16.35 -16.36
CA GLY A 75 -4.04 17.08 -15.71
C GLY A 75 -4.15 17.18 -14.19
N ALA A 76 -5.21 16.66 -13.56
CA ALA A 76 -5.29 16.49 -12.12
C ALA A 76 -4.25 15.47 -11.62
N LYS A 77 -3.81 15.63 -10.36
CA LYS A 77 -2.95 14.65 -9.71
C LYS A 77 -3.79 13.44 -9.30
N ILE A 78 -3.47 12.28 -9.86
CA ILE A 78 -4.09 10.99 -9.50
C ILE A 78 -3.34 10.39 -8.31
N ALA A 79 -4.07 9.80 -7.36
CA ALA A 79 -3.45 9.07 -6.26
C ALA A 79 -2.66 7.85 -6.77
N ASN A 80 -1.51 7.58 -6.16
CA ASN A 80 -0.60 6.53 -6.63
C ASN A 80 -1.18 5.13 -6.57
N ASP A 81 -2.04 4.82 -5.61
CA ASP A 81 -2.71 3.53 -5.52
C ASP A 81 -3.70 3.32 -6.67
N ALA A 82 -4.39 4.37 -7.11
CA ALA A 82 -5.19 4.35 -8.34
C ALA A 82 -4.30 4.16 -9.59
N LEU A 83 -3.13 4.80 -9.67
CA LEU A 83 -2.16 4.53 -10.75
C LEU A 83 -1.61 3.10 -10.72
N ASN A 84 -1.35 2.54 -9.53
CA ASN A 84 -0.91 1.14 -9.39
C ASN A 84 -2.01 0.16 -9.82
N LEU A 85 -3.29 0.48 -9.58
CA LEU A 85 -4.40 -0.29 -10.13
C LEU A 85 -4.36 -0.29 -11.67
N LEU A 86 -4.14 0.86 -12.31
CA LEU A 86 -4.08 0.95 -13.77
C LEU A 86 -2.98 0.07 -14.39
N HIS A 87 -1.84 -0.08 -13.70
CA HIS A 87 -0.78 -1.00 -14.12
C HIS A 87 -1.26 -2.44 -14.29
N PHE A 88 -2.30 -2.85 -13.58
CA PHE A 88 -2.90 -4.17 -13.70
C PHE A 88 -4.17 -4.19 -14.55
N TRP A 89 -4.89 -3.07 -14.61
CA TRP A 89 -6.06 -2.94 -15.45
C TRP A 89 -5.76 -3.16 -16.94
N GLN A 90 -4.57 -2.80 -17.42
CA GLN A 90 -4.14 -3.03 -18.81
C GLN A 90 -4.26 -4.49 -19.28
N LEU A 91 -4.36 -5.48 -18.37
CA LEU A 91 -4.65 -6.88 -18.72
C LEU A 91 -6.00 -7.06 -19.44
N ILE A 92 -6.90 -6.08 -19.36
CA ILE A 92 -8.15 -6.08 -20.13
C ILE A 92 -7.89 -6.15 -21.65
N HIS A 93 -6.74 -5.64 -22.13
CA HIS A 93 -6.35 -5.73 -23.54
C HIS A 93 -5.92 -7.14 -23.97
N GLU A 94 -5.63 -8.02 -23.02
CA GLU A 94 -5.33 -9.44 -23.27
C GLU A 94 -6.59 -10.31 -23.23
N ALA A 95 -7.73 -9.76 -22.80
CA ALA A 95 -8.99 -10.50 -22.74
C ALA A 95 -9.56 -10.72 -24.15
N GLU A 96 -9.76 -11.99 -24.53
CA GLU A 96 -10.46 -12.34 -25.78
C GLU A 96 -11.91 -11.85 -25.78
N ASP A 97 -12.54 -11.81 -24.60
CA ASP A 97 -13.87 -11.29 -24.35
C ASP A 97 -13.85 -10.39 -23.10
N ILE A 98 -14.07 -9.09 -23.31
CA ILE A 98 -14.10 -8.09 -22.22
C ILE A 98 -15.17 -8.43 -21.18
N ALA A 99 -16.29 -9.04 -21.59
CA ALA A 99 -17.36 -9.44 -20.68
C ALA A 99 -16.94 -10.56 -19.70
N GLN A 100 -15.83 -11.25 -19.98
CA GLN A 100 -15.26 -12.28 -19.12
C GLN A 100 -14.07 -11.78 -18.30
N PHE A 101 -13.62 -10.55 -18.51
CA PHE A 101 -12.56 -9.95 -17.71
C PHE A 101 -13.08 -9.65 -16.30
N ASN A 102 -12.47 -10.27 -15.30
CA ASN A 102 -12.73 -9.97 -13.90
C ASN A 102 -11.47 -9.37 -13.25
N LEU A 103 -11.57 -8.08 -12.89
CA LEU A 103 -10.50 -7.37 -12.21
C LEU A 103 -10.06 -8.08 -10.93
N LEU A 104 -10.99 -8.62 -10.14
CA LEU A 104 -10.64 -9.27 -8.88
C LEU A 104 -9.83 -10.55 -9.09
N ASP A 105 -9.94 -11.21 -10.24
CA ASP A 105 -9.17 -12.42 -10.55
C ASP A 105 -7.72 -12.13 -10.95
N VAL A 106 -7.38 -10.86 -11.21
CA VAL A 106 -6.03 -10.44 -11.59
C VAL A 106 -4.96 -10.84 -10.56
N ILE A 107 -5.30 -10.89 -9.27
CA ILE A 107 -4.38 -11.35 -8.20
C ILE A 107 -3.89 -12.80 -8.43
N ASN A 108 -4.74 -13.64 -9.04
CA ASN A 108 -4.40 -15.02 -9.37
C ASN A 108 -3.59 -15.15 -10.67
N SER A 109 -3.43 -14.07 -11.43
CA SER A 109 -2.66 -14.09 -12.68
C SER A 109 -1.15 -14.23 -12.43
N ALA A 110 -0.47 -14.90 -13.36
CA ALA A 110 0.99 -14.99 -13.35
C ALA A 110 1.64 -13.60 -13.47
N PHE A 111 1.02 -12.69 -14.22
CA PHE A 111 1.50 -11.32 -14.38
C PHE A 111 1.57 -10.60 -13.03
N PHE A 112 0.44 -10.52 -12.29
CA PHE A 112 0.39 -9.85 -10.99
C PHE A 112 1.42 -10.40 -10.01
N GLN A 113 1.47 -11.73 -9.85
CA GLN A 113 2.39 -12.37 -8.92
C GLN A 113 3.85 -12.12 -9.32
N SER A 114 4.17 -12.17 -10.62
CA SER A 114 5.53 -11.89 -11.10
C SER A 114 5.94 -10.44 -10.84
N GLU A 115 5.05 -9.46 -11.04
CA GLU A 115 5.32 -8.05 -10.76
C GLU A 115 5.51 -7.81 -9.27
N MET A 116 4.68 -8.41 -8.42
CA MET A 116 4.84 -8.37 -6.97
C MET A 116 6.20 -8.93 -6.54
N PHE A 117 6.60 -10.11 -7.02
CA PHE A 117 7.88 -10.70 -6.63
C PHE A 117 9.07 -9.91 -7.17
N LYS A 118 9.00 -9.35 -8.38
CA LYS A 118 10.03 -8.44 -8.90
C LYS A 118 10.21 -7.21 -7.99
N ALA A 119 9.12 -6.62 -7.51
CA ALA A 119 9.17 -5.49 -6.59
C ALA A 119 9.70 -5.91 -5.21
N PHE A 120 9.23 -7.04 -4.69
CA PHE A 120 9.68 -7.63 -3.43
C PHE A 120 11.18 -7.96 -3.44
N ASP A 121 11.71 -8.45 -4.56
CA ASP A 121 13.11 -8.80 -4.70
C ASP A 121 14.06 -7.60 -4.57
N GLN A 122 13.57 -6.38 -4.74
CA GLN A 122 14.36 -5.18 -4.51
C GLN A 122 14.48 -4.79 -3.03
N LEU A 123 13.63 -5.34 -2.16
CA LEU A 123 13.65 -5.00 -0.74
C LEU A 123 14.92 -5.52 -0.07
N ALA A 124 15.56 -4.62 0.69
CA ALA A 124 16.62 -4.96 1.62
C ALA A 124 15.99 -5.44 2.94
N LEU A 125 15.78 -6.76 3.06
CA LEU A 125 15.16 -7.40 4.24
C LEU A 125 16.13 -8.29 5.04
N GLY A 126 17.39 -8.34 4.65
CA GLY A 126 18.40 -9.19 5.30
C GLY A 126 18.01 -10.67 5.32
N GLU A 127 18.30 -11.34 6.43
CA GLU A 127 18.07 -12.79 6.62
C GLU A 127 16.58 -13.17 6.66
N GLN A 128 15.68 -12.21 6.96
CA GLN A 128 14.24 -12.48 7.06
C GLN A 128 13.55 -12.54 5.70
N LYS A 129 14.24 -12.20 4.60
CA LYS A 129 13.64 -12.09 3.26
C LYS A 129 12.88 -13.35 2.84
N SER A 130 13.47 -14.53 3.04
CA SER A 130 12.83 -15.80 2.67
C SER A 130 11.55 -16.08 3.48
N GLN A 131 11.47 -15.63 4.72
CA GLN A 131 10.29 -15.78 5.57
C GLN A 131 9.15 -14.89 5.07
N TYR A 132 9.43 -13.62 4.78
CA TYR A 132 8.44 -12.72 4.19
C TYR A 132 7.95 -13.21 2.81
N GLN A 133 8.86 -13.75 1.98
CA GLN A 133 8.49 -14.33 0.70
C GLN A 133 7.53 -15.51 0.87
N ALA A 134 7.82 -16.44 1.79
CA ALA A 134 6.96 -17.58 2.06
C ALA A 134 5.57 -17.16 2.56
N VAL A 135 5.48 -16.10 3.37
CA VAL A 135 4.20 -15.54 3.81
C VAL A 135 3.44 -14.89 2.65
N LEU A 136 4.13 -14.17 1.76
CA LEU A 136 3.53 -13.60 0.56
C LEU A 136 2.98 -14.69 -0.38
N GLU A 137 3.72 -15.78 -0.60
CA GLU A 137 3.26 -16.95 -1.36
C GLU A 137 1.99 -17.56 -0.74
N GLN A 138 1.95 -17.71 0.59
CA GLN A 138 0.76 -18.18 1.30
C GLN A 138 -0.42 -17.22 1.17
N SER A 139 -0.18 -15.90 1.11
CA SER A 139 -1.23 -14.91 0.92
C SER A 139 -1.95 -15.09 -0.42
N PHE A 140 -1.19 -15.34 -1.50
CA PHE A 140 -1.75 -15.66 -2.81
C PHE A 140 -2.54 -16.97 -2.77
N LYS A 141 -2.03 -17.97 -2.03
CA LYS A 141 -2.76 -19.24 -1.89
C LYS A 141 -4.09 -19.07 -1.16
N LEU A 142 -4.13 -18.25 -0.11
CA LEU A 142 -5.37 -17.93 0.62
C LEU A 142 -6.38 -17.22 -0.28
N TYR A 143 -5.91 -16.27 -1.10
CA TYR A 143 -6.77 -15.58 -2.08
C TYR A 143 -7.34 -16.55 -3.11
N GLN A 144 -6.50 -17.41 -3.68
CA GLN A 144 -6.91 -18.43 -4.66
C GLN A 144 -7.92 -19.43 -4.07
N LEU A 145 -7.79 -19.76 -2.78
CA LEU A 145 -8.70 -20.66 -2.08
C LEU A 145 -9.95 -19.96 -1.52
N GLU A 146 -10.14 -18.66 -1.80
CA GLU A 146 -11.24 -17.84 -1.28
C GLU A 146 -11.30 -17.77 0.26
N LEU A 147 -10.16 -17.99 0.93
CA LEU A 147 -10.02 -17.97 2.39
C LEU A 147 -9.72 -16.55 2.89
N TYR A 148 -10.64 -15.61 2.61
CA TYR A 148 -10.43 -14.18 2.85
C TYR A 148 -10.24 -13.80 4.33
N ALA A 149 -10.93 -14.49 5.24
CA ALA A 149 -10.75 -14.30 6.69
C ALA A 149 -9.32 -14.61 7.18
N GLY A 150 -8.58 -15.47 6.45
CA GLY A 150 -7.15 -15.68 6.66
C GLY A 150 -6.27 -14.73 5.85
N CYS A 151 -6.67 -14.43 4.61
CA CYS A 151 -5.91 -13.57 3.69
C CYS A 151 -5.76 -12.14 4.23
N ILE A 152 -6.85 -11.53 4.69
CA ILE A 152 -6.92 -10.12 5.08
C ILE A 152 -6.02 -9.79 6.29
N PRO A 153 -6.10 -10.51 7.43
CA PRO A 153 -5.19 -10.27 8.55
C PRO A 153 -3.72 -10.43 8.17
N LEU A 154 -3.43 -11.42 7.32
CA LEU A 154 -2.07 -11.68 6.84
C LEU A 154 -1.55 -10.51 6.00
N LEU A 155 -2.36 -9.95 5.09
CA LEU A 155 -1.99 -8.79 4.28
C LEU A 155 -1.77 -7.52 5.13
N TYR A 156 -2.63 -7.26 6.11
CA TYR A 156 -2.39 -6.16 7.07
C TYR A 156 -1.07 -6.34 7.83
N ALA A 157 -0.78 -7.57 8.26
CA ALA A 157 0.48 -7.87 8.93
C ALA A 157 1.69 -7.70 8.00
N GLN A 158 1.56 -8.06 6.71
CA GLN A 158 2.63 -7.86 5.72
C GLN A 158 2.91 -6.38 5.44
N LEU A 159 1.87 -5.55 5.27
CA LEU A 159 2.01 -4.10 5.11
C LEU A 159 2.83 -3.47 6.24
N GLU A 160 2.50 -3.82 7.49
CA GLU A 160 3.20 -3.30 8.65
C GLU A 160 4.59 -3.93 8.88
N GLY A 161 4.69 -5.25 8.70
CA GLY A 161 5.90 -6.04 8.94
C GLY A 161 7.02 -5.68 7.97
N LEU A 162 6.71 -5.61 6.67
CA LEU A 162 7.69 -5.24 5.64
C LEU A 162 8.21 -3.82 5.84
N LEU A 163 7.31 -2.86 6.11
CA LEU A 163 7.72 -1.49 6.41
C LEU A 163 8.65 -1.45 7.63
N THR A 164 8.30 -2.17 8.69
CA THR A 164 9.13 -2.26 9.90
C THR A 164 10.51 -2.83 9.56
N ALA A 165 10.57 -3.94 8.83
CA ALA A 165 11.82 -4.60 8.45
C ALA A 165 12.72 -3.69 7.59
N VAL A 166 12.15 -3.00 6.59
CA VAL A 166 12.88 -2.05 5.75
C VAL A 166 13.43 -0.89 6.57
N LEU A 167 12.63 -0.33 7.48
CA LEU A 167 13.08 0.77 8.34
C LEU A 167 14.17 0.34 9.33
N VAL A 168 14.10 -0.89 9.86
CA VAL A 168 15.16 -1.46 10.70
C VAL A 168 16.45 -1.67 9.90
N GLN A 169 16.35 -2.31 8.74
CA GLN A 169 17.51 -2.61 7.89
C GLN A 169 18.25 -1.35 7.45
N ASN A 170 17.51 -0.25 7.23
CA ASN A 170 18.08 1.04 6.84
C ASN A 170 18.47 1.92 8.04
N GLY A 171 18.35 1.42 9.27
CA GLY A 171 18.81 2.11 10.49
C GLY A 171 17.90 3.25 10.97
N TYR A 172 16.67 3.35 10.46
CA TYR A 172 15.67 4.33 10.92
C TYR A 172 14.98 3.86 12.20
N LEU A 173 14.83 2.55 12.34
CA LEU A 173 14.33 1.91 13.56
C LEU A 173 15.41 1.06 14.19
N LYS A 174 15.46 1.06 15.52
CA LYS A 174 16.26 0.12 16.30
C LYS A 174 15.35 -0.69 17.20
N GLN A 175 15.45 -2.01 17.12
CA GLN A 175 14.79 -2.89 18.08
C GLN A 175 15.53 -2.83 19.43
N GLN A 176 14.79 -2.57 20.50
CA GLN A 176 15.24 -2.63 21.89
C GLN A 176 14.23 -3.47 22.66
N ASP A 177 14.63 -4.68 23.05
CA ASP A 177 13.75 -5.70 23.61
C ASP A 177 12.53 -5.96 22.70
N THR A 178 11.32 -5.69 23.20
CA THR A 178 10.04 -5.84 22.49
C THR A 178 9.59 -4.57 21.78
N LYS A 179 10.40 -3.51 21.79
CA LYS A 179 10.04 -2.17 21.28
C LYS A 179 10.88 -1.77 20.10
N PHE A 180 10.32 -0.91 19.25
CA PHE A 180 11.05 -0.21 18.20
C PHE A 180 11.24 1.25 18.60
N ILE A 181 12.46 1.74 18.45
CA ILE A 181 12.85 3.11 18.76
C ILE A 181 13.15 3.84 17.47
N ASP A 182 12.56 5.03 17.31
CA ASP A 182 12.90 5.99 16.26
C ASP A 182 14.31 6.54 16.51
N VAL A 183 15.26 6.12 15.65
CA VAL A 183 16.68 6.45 15.80
C VAL A 183 16.94 7.95 15.64
N TYR A 184 16.17 8.61 14.77
CA TYR A 184 16.38 10.00 14.38
C TYR A 184 15.40 10.97 15.05
N LYS A 185 14.44 10.45 15.83
CA LYS A 185 13.43 11.23 16.55
C LYS A 185 12.59 12.06 15.59
N ILE A 186 12.30 11.50 14.42
CA ILE A 186 11.48 12.11 13.37
C ILE A 186 10.06 12.32 13.88
N VAL A 187 9.52 11.38 14.65
CA VAL A 187 8.17 11.49 15.20
C VAL A 187 8.21 12.28 16.52
N PRO A 188 7.60 13.48 16.58
CA PRO A 188 7.60 14.30 17.78
C PRO A 188 6.69 13.73 18.88
N GLY A 189 6.95 14.09 20.13
CA GLY A 189 6.09 13.75 21.27
C GLY A 189 6.16 12.30 21.76
N LEU A 190 6.99 11.44 21.15
CA LEU A 190 7.14 10.05 21.59
C LEU A 190 8.00 9.94 22.86
N LYS A 191 7.39 9.49 23.96
CA LYS A 191 8.12 9.14 25.20
C LYS A 191 9.14 8.04 24.90
N GLY A 192 10.42 8.35 25.12
CA GLY A 192 11.52 7.42 24.83
C GLY A 192 11.69 7.08 23.35
N HIS A 193 11.07 7.87 22.45
CA HIS A 193 11.07 7.64 21.01
C HIS A 193 10.51 6.28 20.59
N GLU A 194 9.61 5.71 21.40
CA GLU A 194 9.00 4.40 21.16
C GLU A 194 7.91 4.46 20.08
N ILE A 195 8.05 3.61 19.07
CA ILE A 195 7.12 3.45 17.96
C ILE A 195 6.02 2.47 18.32
N LYS A 196 4.77 2.94 18.26
CA LYS A 196 3.58 2.19 18.72
C LYS A 196 2.55 1.85 17.65
N SER A 197 2.66 2.43 16.45
CA SER A 197 1.63 2.29 15.42
C SER A 197 2.23 2.31 14.03
N LEU A 198 1.45 1.86 13.05
CA LEU A 198 1.82 1.90 11.65
C LEU A 198 2.00 3.34 11.16
N TRP A 199 1.16 4.26 11.64
CA TRP A 199 1.25 5.68 11.29
C TRP A 199 2.60 6.31 11.68
N HIS A 200 3.15 5.97 12.85
CA HIS A 200 4.48 6.43 13.24
C HIS A 200 5.56 5.94 12.27
N LYS A 201 5.46 4.67 11.83
CA LYS A 201 6.39 4.09 10.85
C LYS A 201 6.25 4.77 9.50
N ALA A 202 5.03 5.07 9.07
CA ALA A 202 4.76 5.80 7.83
C ALA A 202 5.32 7.22 7.85
N LYS A 203 5.23 7.92 9.00
CA LYS A 203 5.88 9.22 9.19
C LYS A 203 7.40 9.16 9.06
N ILE A 204 8.03 8.11 9.57
CA ILE A 204 9.48 7.89 9.39
C ILE A 204 9.78 7.59 7.93
N ALA A 205 8.99 6.71 7.30
CA ALA A 205 9.16 6.32 5.91
C ALA A 205 8.96 7.50 4.93
N ASN A 206 8.20 8.53 5.32
CA ASN A 206 8.11 9.78 4.56
C ASN A 206 9.46 10.45 4.30
N GLU A 207 10.42 10.30 5.24
CA GLU A 207 11.78 10.83 5.07
C GLU A 207 12.55 10.08 3.97
N LEU A 208 12.17 8.84 3.71
CA LEU A 208 12.70 8.02 2.62
C LEU A 208 12.04 8.37 1.30
N ASN A 209 10.72 8.41 1.32
CA ASN A 209 9.90 8.71 0.17
C ASN A 209 8.57 9.32 0.60
N HIS A 210 8.27 10.53 0.14
CA HIS A 210 7.04 11.24 0.52
C HIS A 210 5.76 10.45 0.18
N TYR A 211 5.82 9.52 -0.76
CA TYR A 211 4.69 8.67 -1.12
C TYR A 211 4.15 7.79 0.02
N PHE A 212 4.95 7.49 1.05
CA PHE A 212 4.47 6.74 2.20
C PHE A 212 3.34 7.46 2.96
N LEU A 213 3.25 8.79 2.90
CA LEU A 213 2.11 9.54 3.46
C LEU A 213 0.91 9.59 2.51
N GLU A 214 1.11 9.38 1.22
CA GLU A 214 0.03 9.44 0.22
C GLU A 214 -0.78 8.14 0.21
N LEU A 215 -0.12 6.99 0.43
CA LEU A 215 -0.74 5.67 0.44
C LEU A 215 -1.81 5.54 1.54
N ALA A 216 -3.05 5.26 1.13
CA ALA A 216 -4.15 4.99 2.04
C ALA A 216 -3.86 3.80 2.98
N ALA A 217 -3.05 2.84 2.52
CA ALA A 217 -2.56 1.71 3.29
C ALA A 217 -1.94 2.09 4.65
N TYR A 218 -1.37 3.29 4.76
CA TYR A 218 -0.69 3.76 5.97
C TYR A 218 -1.46 4.83 6.75
N LYS A 219 -2.62 5.25 6.24
CA LYS A 219 -3.57 6.13 6.94
C LYS A 219 -4.51 5.35 7.88
N MET A 220 -4.33 4.03 7.99
CA MET A 220 -5.22 3.16 8.75
C MET A 220 -5.30 3.49 10.25
N ASP A 221 -4.24 4.05 10.83
CA ASP A 221 -4.17 4.41 12.25
C ASP A 221 -4.24 5.94 12.48
N SER A 222 -4.47 6.75 11.43
CA SER A 222 -4.43 8.22 11.56
C SER A 222 -5.76 8.84 11.99
N SER A 223 -6.83 8.05 12.08
CA SER A 223 -8.13 8.47 12.61
C SER A 223 -8.77 7.37 13.47
N SER A 224 -9.56 7.76 14.46
CA SER A 224 -10.21 6.83 15.41
C SER A 224 -11.22 5.90 14.76
N THR A 225 -11.82 6.28 13.62
CA THR A 225 -12.82 5.48 12.90
C THR A 225 -12.19 4.40 12.02
N VAL A 226 -11.14 4.71 11.24
CA VAL A 226 -10.43 3.71 10.41
C VAL A 226 -9.65 2.71 11.26
N SER A 227 -9.09 3.18 12.38
CA SER A 227 -8.45 2.32 13.37
C SER A 227 -9.44 1.31 13.98
N MET A 228 -10.69 1.73 14.19
CA MET A 228 -11.76 0.85 14.68
C MET A 228 -12.14 -0.22 13.65
N THR A 229 -12.24 0.11 12.36
CA THR A 229 -12.57 -0.87 11.32
C THR A 229 -11.49 -1.94 11.19
N ARG A 230 -10.20 -1.56 11.08
CA ARG A 230 -9.10 -2.54 11.06
C ARG A 230 -9.08 -3.39 12.33
N HIS A 231 -9.24 -2.77 13.49
CA HIS A 231 -9.31 -3.48 14.77
C HIS A 231 -10.44 -4.52 14.74
N ASN A 232 -11.65 -4.12 14.34
CA ASN A 232 -12.81 -5.01 14.28
C ASN A 232 -12.62 -6.17 13.30
N ILE A 233 -12.04 -5.91 12.13
CA ILE A 233 -11.69 -6.95 11.14
C ILE A 233 -10.69 -7.94 11.75
N LEU A 234 -9.59 -7.46 12.34
CA LEU A 234 -8.55 -8.31 12.91
C LEU A 234 -9.01 -9.13 14.11
N HIS A 235 -10.01 -8.63 14.86
CA HIS A 235 -10.62 -9.34 15.98
C HIS A 235 -11.88 -10.14 15.60
N GLY A 236 -12.25 -10.18 14.32
CA GLY A 236 -13.39 -10.95 13.82
C GLY A 236 -14.76 -10.42 14.23
N THR A 237 -14.84 -9.16 14.67
CA THR A 237 -16.10 -8.50 15.03
C THR A 237 -16.74 -7.75 13.85
N ASP A 238 -16.08 -7.75 12.69
CA ASP A 238 -16.59 -7.23 11.42
C ASP A 238 -16.35 -8.24 10.29
N LEU A 239 -17.34 -9.11 10.09
CA LEU A 239 -17.28 -10.19 9.10
C LEU A 239 -17.56 -9.73 7.67
N ASN A 240 -18.19 -8.57 7.50
CA ASN A 240 -18.63 -8.08 6.19
C ASN A 240 -17.45 -7.78 5.27
N HIS A 241 -16.28 -7.52 5.85
CA HIS A 241 -15.05 -7.25 5.12
C HIS A 241 -14.23 -8.50 4.79
N PHE A 242 -14.62 -9.69 5.22
CA PHE A 242 -13.94 -10.94 4.85
C PHE A 242 -14.36 -11.41 3.46
N ASN A 243 -14.04 -10.60 2.46
CA ASN A 243 -14.50 -10.75 1.09
C ASN A 243 -13.35 -10.57 0.07
N GLN A 244 -13.65 -10.79 -1.20
CA GLN A 244 -12.67 -10.75 -2.28
C GLN A 244 -12.19 -9.32 -2.51
N GLY A 245 -13.12 -8.36 -2.53
CA GLY A 245 -12.86 -6.94 -2.75
C GLY A 245 -11.87 -6.34 -1.75
N ARG A 246 -12.07 -6.57 -0.45
CA ARG A 246 -11.15 -6.11 0.60
C ARG A 246 -9.76 -6.74 0.44
N SER A 247 -9.71 -8.04 0.14
CA SER A 247 -8.44 -8.75 -0.09
C SER A 247 -7.71 -8.18 -1.30
N PHE A 248 -8.42 -7.92 -2.40
CA PHE A 248 -7.91 -7.30 -3.62
C PHE A 248 -7.29 -5.93 -3.33
N VAL A 249 -8.05 -5.04 -2.67
CA VAL A 249 -7.56 -3.70 -2.30
C VAL A 249 -6.29 -3.78 -1.46
N LEU A 250 -6.21 -4.71 -0.51
CA LEU A 250 -5.02 -4.91 0.30
C LEU A 250 -3.81 -5.41 -0.51
N PHE A 251 -4.02 -6.22 -1.54
CA PHE A 251 -2.94 -6.61 -2.46
C PHE A 251 -2.46 -5.43 -3.31
N ILE A 252 -3.36 -4.58 -3.83
CA ILE A 252 -2.98 -3.37 -4.57
C ILE A 252 -2.16 -2.43 -3.66
N TRP A 253 -2.61 -2.24 -2.43
CA TRP A 253 -1.88 -1.48 -1.42
C TRP A 253 -0.52 -2.07 -1.09
N LEU A 254 -0.44 -3.39 -0.91
CA LEU A 254 0.82 -4.08 -0.64
C LEU A 254 1.79 -3.94 -1.82
N PHE A 255 1.30 -4.10 -3.05
CA PHE A 255 2.12 -3.94 -4.26
C PHE A 255 2.69 -2.53 -4.36
N ALA A 256 1.84 -1.52 -4.16
CA ALA A 256 2.26 -0.12 -4.13
C ALA A 256 3.35 0.05 -3.05
N ALA A 257 3.03 -0.29 -1.80
CA ALA A 257 3.95 -0.17 -0.67
C ALA A 257 5.32 -0.83 -0.92
N VAL A 258 5.34 -2.07 -1.42
CA VAL A 258 6.56 -2.82 -1.73
C VAL A 258 7.35 -2.15 -2.87
N SER A 259 6.67 -1.70 -3.92
CA SER A 259 7.30 -1.01 -5.05
C SER A 259 7.97 0.31 -4.63
N PHE A 260 7.39 1.03 -3.66
CA PHE A 260 8.01 2.23 -3.09
C PHE A 260 9.15 1.89 -2.10
N MET A 261 9.03 0.82 -1.31
CA MET A 261 10.05 0.39 -0.33
C MET A 261 11.32 -0.17 -0.98
N GLY A 262 11.24 -0.82 -2.15
CA GLY A 262 12.39 -1.43 -2.84
C GLY A 262 13.51 -0.46 -3.21
N ASN A 263 13.23 0.85 -3.13
CA ASN A 263 14.13 1.90 -3.58
C ASN A 263 14.77 2.69 -2.42
N VAL A 264 14.63 2.21 -1.18
CA VAL A 264 15.35 2.72 -0.02
C VAL A 264 16.76 2.13 -0.04
N ARG A 265 17.68 2.71 -0.83
CA ARG A 265 19.12 2.42 -0.70
C ARG A 265 19.83 3.64 -0.14
N SER A 266 20.55 3.38 0.96
CA SER A 266 21.58 4.21 1.60
C SER A 266 22.66 4.64 0.63
#